data_AF-A0A438KMG8-F1
#
_entry.id   AF-A0A438KMG8-F1
#
_cell.length_a   1.000
_cell.length_b   1.000
_cell.length_c   1.000
_cell.angle_alpha   90.00
_cell.angle_beta   90.00
_cell.angle_gamma   90.00
#
_symmetry.space_group_name_H-M   'P 1'
#
loop_
_entity.id
_entity.type
_entity.pdbx_description
1 polymer ?
#
loop_
_entity_poly.entity_id
_entity_poly.type
_entity_poly.pdbx_seq_one_letter_code
_entity_poly.pdbx_strand_id
1 'polypeptide(L)' 'MHPTFDGKQTRAKPYTEAEIKNAFRAKAMEFHPDQNQDNKEAAEAKFKEVMTSYEAIKLERKNGSS' A
#
# COMPACT_ATOMS: atom_id res chain seq x y z
N MET A 1 36.71 -8.86 -3.91
CA MET A 1 35.36 -9.25 -4.38
C MET A 1 34.45 -9.10 -3.18
N HIS A 2 33.64 -8.04 -3.10
CA HIS A 2 32.69 -7.86 -1.99
C HIS A 2 31.39 -8.60 -2.33
N PRO A 3 30.99 -9.65 -1.58
CA PRO A 3 29.61 -10.07 -1.58
C PRO A 3 28.83 -9.09 -0.71
N THR A 4 28.15 -8.12 -1.32
CA THR A 4 27.10 -7.35 -0.65
C THR A 4 25.89 -8.27 -0.49
N PHE A 5 25.96 -9.16 0.49
CA PHE A 5 24.79 -9.81 1.04
C PHE A 5 24.02 -8.72 1.79
N ASP A 6 23.03 -8.11 1.12
CA ASP A 6 22.08 -7.19 1.75
C ASP A 6 21.18 -7.98 2.69
N GLY A 7 21.76 -8.40 3.82
CA GLY A 7 21.00 -8.89 4.95
C GLY A 7 20.25 -7.72 5.54
N LYS A 8 18.95 -7.60 5.26
CA LYS A 8 18.04 -6.73 6.05
C LYS A 8 16.52 -6.88 5.79
N GLN A 9 15.95 -8.10 5.71
CA GLN A 9 14.53 -8.28 6.04
C GLN A 9 14.33 -8.65 7.51
N THR A 10 14.83 -7.79 8.40
CA THR A 10 14.48 -7.85 9.83
C THR A 10 14.26 -6.43 10.32
N ARG A 11 13.07 -5.87 10.06
CA ARG A 11 12.58 -4.78 10.91
C ARG A 11 11.12 -4.44 10.64
N ALA A 12 10.37 -4.31 11.73
CA ALA A 12 9.28 -3.37 11.88
C ALA A 12 9.75 -1.93 11.57
N LYS A 13 10.04 -1.63 10.30
CA LYS A 13 10.19 -0.26 9.82
C LYS A 13 8.79 0.19 9.40
N PRO A 14 8.25 1.26 10.00
CA PRO A 14 6.96 1.78 9.55
C PRO A 14 7.13 2.25 8.10
N TYR A 15 6.44 1.57 7.16
CA TYR A 15 6.37 1.97 5.75
C TYR A 15 6.16 3.48 5.67
N THR A 16 7.04 4.20 4.99
CA THR A 16 6.93 5.67 4.89
C THR A 16 5.69 6.04 4.10
N GLU A 17 5.11 7.24 4.31
CA GLU A 17 3.96 7.69 3.52
C GLU A 17 4.21 7.60 2.00
N ALA A 18 5.47 7.77 1.58
CA ALA A 18 5.86 7.60 0.18
C ALA A 18 5.65 6.16 -0.30
N GLU A 19 6.04 5.15 0.49
CA GLU A 19 5.83 3.74 0.13
C GLU A 19 4.36 3.34 0.15
N ILE A 20 3.60 3.80 1.15
CA ILE A 20 2.17 3.51 1.23
C ILE A 20 1.43 4.18 0.06
N LYS A 21 1.80 5.42 -0.31
CA LYS A 21 1.26 6.09 -1.51
C LYS A 21 1.65 5.36 -2.80
N ASN A 22 2.87 4.82 -2.88
CA ASN A 22 3.31 4.09 -4.07
C ASN A 22 2.53 2.78 -4.22
N ALA A 23 2.39 2.02 -3.14
CA ALA A 23 1.57 0.80 -3.11
C ALA A 23 0.09 1.09 -3.41
N PHE A 24 -0.45 2.18 -2.85
CA PHE A 24 -1.81 2.66 -3.13
C PHE A 24 -2.01 2.96 -4.61
N ARG A 25 -1.08 3.69 -5.24
CA ARG A 25 -1.14 4.02 -6.68
C ARG A 25 -1.09 2.77 -7.55
N ALA A 26 -0.21 1.82 -7.24
CA ALA A 26 -0.12 0.57 -7.98
C ALA A 26 -1.45 -0.21 -7.91
N LYS A 27 -2.00 -0.37 -6.69
CA LYS A 27 -3.30 -1.02 -6.45
C LYS A 27 -4.47 -0.28 -7.11
N ALA A 28 -4.47 1.05 -7.07
CA ALA A 28 -5.51 1.88 -7.67
C ALA A 28 -5.56 1.75 -9.20
N MET A 29 -4.40 1.65 -9.85
CA MET A 29 -4.34 1.38 -11.30
C MET A 29 -4.77 -0.05 -11.63
N GLU A 30 -4.38 -1.03 -10.82
CA GLU A 30 -4.78 -2.44 -10.97
C GLU A 30 -6.31 -2.62 -10.84
N PHE A 31 -6.94 -1.87 -9.94
CA PHE A 31 -8.39 -1.90 -9.70
C PHE A 31 -9.13 -0.69 -10.28
N HIS A 32 -8.60 -0.05 -11.32
CA HIS A 32 -9.28 1.08 -11.93
C HIS A 32 -10.49 0.59 -12.76
N PRO A 33 -11.70 1.16 -12.59
CA PRO A 33 -12.91 0.71 -13.29
C PRO A 33 -12.87 0.91 -14.82
N ASP A 34 -11.99 1.80 -15.30
CA ASP A 34 -11.74 1.98 -16.74
C ASP A 34 -10.97 0.81 -17.36
N GLN A 35 -10.05 0.21 -16.59
CA GLN A 35 -9.29 -0.98 -16.99
C GLN A 35 -10.07 -2.27 -16.69
N ASN A 36 -10.95 -2.24 -15.67
CA ASN A 36 -11.75 -3.38 -15.21
C ASN A 36 -13.22 -3.22 -15.62
N GLN A 37 -13.48 -3.05 -16.91
CA GLN A 37 -14.83 -2.78 -17.41
C GLN A 37 -15.81 -3.95 -17.18
N ASP A 38 -15.27 -5.17 -17.19
CA ASP A 38 -15.99 -6.42 -16.95
C ASP A 38 -16.27 -6.67 -15.44
N ASN A 39 -15.39 -6.15 -14.58
CA ASN A 39 -15.39 -6.42 -13.14
C ASN A 39 -15.41 -5.12 -12.31
N LYS A 40 -16.18 -4.12 -12.76
CA LYS A 40 -16.25 -2.80 -12.12
C LYS A 40 -16.61 -2.88 -10.64
N GLU A 41 -17.52 -3.78 -10.29
CA GLU A 41 -17.96 -3.98 -8.89
C GLU A 41 -16.82 -4.51 -8.01
N ALA A 42 -16.08 -5.52 -8.48
CA ALA A 42 -14.93 -6.07 -7.77
C ALA A 42 -13.77 -5.06 -7.69
N ALA A 43 -13.58 -4.26 -8.74
CA ALA A 43 -12.60 -3.19 -8.80
C ALA A 43 -12.92 -2.07 -7.78
N GLU A 44 -14.18 -1.63 -7.71
CA GLU A 44 -14.62 -0.64 -6.71
C GLU A 44 -14.47 -1.17 -5.28
N ALA A 45 -14.89 -2.42 -5.04
CA ALA A 45 -14.77 -3.05 -3.71
C ALA A 45 -13.31 -3.10 -3.23
N LYS A 46 -12.38 -3.55 -4.09
CA LYS A 46 -10.95 -3.58 -3.77
C LYS A 46 -10.36 -2.18 -3.64
N PHE A 47 -10.79 -1.22 -4.46
CA PHE A 47 -10.35 0.18 -4.34
C PHE A 47 -10.73 0.78 -2.98
N LYS A 48 -11.97 0.56 -2.51
CA LYS A 48 -12.44 0.96 -1.17
C LYS A 48 -11.62 0.30 -0.06
N GLU A 49 -11.32 -0.99 -0.18
CA GLU A 49 -10.50 -1.73 0.81
C GLU A 49 -9.08 -1.15 0.91
N VAL A 50 -8.48 -0.83 -0.23
CA VAL A 50 -7.14 -0.24 -0.31
C VAL A 50 -7.13 1.18 0.27
N MET A 51 -8.17 1.99 0.04
CA MET A 51 -8.33 3.30 0.70
C MET A 51 -8.47 3.15 2.22
N THR A 52 -9.32 2.23 2.68
CA THR A 52 -9.56 1.98 4.11
C THR A 52 -8.27 1.55 4.80
N SER A 53 -7.51 0.64 4.18
CA SER A 53 -6.21 0.19 4.67
C SER A 53 -5.20 1.34 4.74
N TYR A 54 -5.15 2.20 3.73
CA TYR A 54 -4.27 3.39 3.73
C TYR A 54 -4.59 4.35 4.87
N GLU A 55 -5.87 4.66 5.09
CA GLU A 55 -6.29 5.54 6.17
C GLU A 55 -6.04 4.93 7.55
N ALA A 56 -6.30 3.64 7.73
CA ALA A 56 -5.99 2.91 8.96
C ALA A 56 -4.49 2.97 9.27
N ILE A 57 -3.62 2.64 8.31
CA ILE A 57 -2.16 2.69 8.50
C ILE A 57 -1.71 4.12 8.85
N LYS A 58 -2.28 5.14 8.20
CA LYS A 58 -1.96 6.54 8.47
C LYS A 58 -2.41 6.95 9.88
N LEU A 59 -3.58 6.50 10.32
CA LEU A 59 -4.13 6.78 11.65
C LEU A 59 -3.34 6.08 12.75
N GLU A 60 -3.02 4.80 12.58
CA GLU A 60 -2.20 4.03 13.52
C GLU A 60 -0.81 4.65 13.66
N ARG A 61 -0.19 5.08 12.56
CA ARG A 61 1.10 5.79 12.61
C ARG A 61 1.00 7.14 13.33
N LYS A 62 -0.10 7.87 13.13
CA LYS A 62 -0.31 9.19 13.75
C LYS A 62 -0.53 9.06 15.27
N ASN A 63 -1.18 7.99 15.72
CA ASN A 63 -1.49 7.78 17.14
C ASN A 63 -0.37 7.05 17.92
N GLY A 64 0.49 6.28 17.26
CA GLY A 64 1.56 5.51 17.90
C GLY A 64 2.86 6.27 18.21
N SER A 65 2.85 7.61 18.18
CA SER A 65 4.06 8.45 18.35
C SER A 65 4.01 9.43 19.52
N SER A 66 3.25 9.15 20.58
CA SER A 66 3.31 9.89 21.86
C SER A 66 3.93 9.06 22.97
#